data_AF-A0A1J9RXF7-F1
#
_entry.id   AF-A0A1J9RXF7-F1
#
_cell.length_a   1.000
_cell.length_b   1.000
_cell.length_c   1.000
_cell.angle_alpha   90.00
_cell.angle_beta   90.00
_cell.angle_gamma   90.00
#
_symmetry.space_group_name_H-M   'P 1'
#
loop_
_entity.id
_entity.type
_entity.pdbx_description
1 polymer ?
#
loop_
_entity_poly.entity_id
_entity_poly.type
_entity_poly.pdbx_seq_one_letter_code
_entity_poly.pdbx_strand_id
1 'polypeptide(L)'
;MPPAPTKPQTIGSRAPFDPDEFLSSWSLELLPQDDDLRGSLTKAFNLPAKDSYVYRATAEVTLDQVQHAIGFGGQHGLHGWYVDDENKPIPPPPSTDIAAYTNIFSPSTSTASALRGLASNAKKDSLRAAIAAHLQSQFHLASPTADTATTTTTTTPLTLTLPNKRKQPLANPYYDYWAWSCRALEWAGPWPGTAQTRISHHVLPVFYHHFGCAVPTWDALSAVAQLTQHAPPAPRPKRWPGREVVEIGSGNGYWALQLRRAAGCRVAAVDNAHSEWRTMWIGDTVWMDGVEFLEGRGGAREDVLLLVYPQVGADFTGRVLRAYRGDYVVVAGTQNRNGFTGFKDETIAEWMARERKEFERVAQVPLPSFAGKDEALFVFVRRR
;
A
#
# COMPACT_ATOMS: atom_id res chain seq x y z
N MET A 1 -3.31 11.42 25.99
CA MET A 1 -2.83 11.53 24.60
C MET A 1 -2.78 13.00 24.21
N PRO A 2 -1.83 13.42 23.37
CA PRO A 2 -1.87 14.76 22.76
C PRO A 2 -3.17 14.94 21.96
N PRO A 3 -3.63 16.18 21.74
CA PRO A 3 -4.81 16.42 20.91
C PRO A 3 -4.57 16.00 19.46
N ALA A 4 -5.62 15.57 18.78
CA ALA A 4 -5.57 15.24 17.37
C ALA A 4 -5.08 16.46 16.55
N PRO A 5 -4.10 16.28 15.64
CA PRO A 5 -3.73 17.32 14.69
C PRO A 5 -4.95 17.72 13.87
N THR A 6 -5.27 19.01 13.87
CA THR A 6 -6.39 19.57 13.09
C THR A 6 -5.96 20.04 11.70
N LYS A 7 -4.66 19.95 11.40
CA LYS A 7 -4.03 20.33 10.14
C LYS A 7 -2.93 19.31 9.79
N PRO A 8 -2.64 19.13 8.49
CA PRO A 8 -1.43 18.45 8.07
C PRO A 8 -0.19 19.07 8.72
N GLN A 9 0.79 18.25 9.07
CA GLN A 9 2.01 18.71 9.73
C GLN A 9 3.15 17.70 9.55
N THR A 10 4.38 18.19 9.62
CA THR A 10 5.56 17.34 9.82
C THR A 10 6.26 17.80 11.10
N ILE A 11 6.36 16.90 12.07
CA ILE A 11 7.04 17.17 13.35
C ILE A 11 8.47 17.64 13.03
N GLY A 12 8.97 18.66 13.74
CA GLY A 12 10.33 19.15 13.56
C GLY A 12 10.60 19.90 12.25
N SER A 13 9.65 20.01 11.32
CA SER A 13 9.80 20.85 10.13
C SER A 13 9.99 22.33 10.53
N ARG A 14 10.80 23.06 9.77
CA ARG A 14 11.05 24.50 9.97
C ARG A 14 9.95 25.39 9.39
N ALA A 15 9.02 24.83 8.62
CA ALA A 15 7.85 25.54 8.10
C ALA A 15 6.59 24.65 8.21
N PRO A 16 5.38 25.25 8.22
CA PRO A 16 4.14 24.49 8.10
C PRO A 16 4.17 23.57 6.88
N PHE A 17 3.69 22.34 7.04
CA PHE A 17 3.61 21.37 5.95
C PHE A 17 2.26 21.51 5.26
N ASP A 18 2.27 21.85 3.97
CA ASP A 18 1.09 21.87 3.10
C ASP A 18 1.19 20.72 2.07
N PRO A 19 0.33 19.70 2.17
CA PRO A 19 0.30 18.58 1.23
C PRO A 19 0.04 18.99 -0.22
N ASP A 20 -0.81 19.98 -0.46
CA ASP A 20 -1.17 20.39 -1.82
C ASP A 20 -0.03 21.18 -2.47
N GLU A 21 0.62 22.06 -1.71
CA GLU A 21 1.85 22.74 -2.16
C GLU A 21 2.98 21.72 -2.40
N PHE A 22 3.19 20.79 -1.47
CA PHE A 22 4.21 19.75 -1.60
C PHE A 22 3.99 18.88 -2.85
N LEU A 23 2.76 18.46 -3.10
CA LEU A 23 2.43 17.58 -4.23
C LEU A 23 2.37 18.33 -5.57
N SER A 24 2.04 19.62 -5.58
CA SER A 24 2.06 20.44 -6.81
C SER A 24 3.47 20.86 -7.23
N SER A 25 4.38 21.00 -6.27
CA SER A 25 5.79 21.30 -6.51
C SER A 25 6.69 20.06 -6.63
N TRP A 26 6.12 18.86 -6.48
CA TRP A 26 6.88 17.61 -6.52
C TRP A 26 7.60 17.43 -7.86
N SER A 27 8.90 17.13 -7.78
CA SER A 27 9.78 16.90 -8.92
C SER A 27 10.75 15.77 -8.60
N LEU A 28 11.16 15.02 -9.63
CA LEU A 28 12.16 13.96 -9.49
C LEU A 28 13.54 14.49 -9.04
N GLU A 29 13.80 15.80 -9.18
CA GLU A 29 15.00 16.46 -8.64
C GLU A 29 15.04 16.50 -7.10
N LEU A 30 13.92 16.24 -6.43
CA LEU A 30 13.86 16.10 -4.98
C LEU A 30 14.24 14.70 -4.50
N LEU A 31 14.33 13.71 -5.39
CA LEU A 31 14.79 12.38 -5.04
C LEU A 31 16.29 12.38 -4.67
N PRO A 32 16.75 11.39 -3.89
CA PRO A 32 18.16 11.31 -3.49
C PRO A 32 19.09 11.27 -4.71
N GLN A 33 19.95 12.28 -4.82
CA GLN A 33 21.06 12.33 -5.77
C GLN A 33 22.28 11.72 -5.07
N ASP A 34 23.07 10.93 -5.79
CA ASP A 34 24.23 10.21 -5.22
C ASP A 34 23.90 9.41 -3.94
N ASP A 35 22.67 8.92 -3.87
CA ASP A 35 22.07 8.20 -2.74
C ASP A 35 22.10 8.97 -1.39
N ASP A 36 22.12 10.31 -1.44
CA ASP A 36 21.91 11.19 -0.28
C ASP A 36 20.42 11.29 0.09
N LEU A 37 19.93 10.23 0.75
CA LEU A 37 18.56 10.19 1.26
C LEU A 37 18.32 11.25 2.34
N ARG A 38 19.31 11.49 3.20
CA ARG A 38 19.21 12.50 4.25
C ARG A 38 18.98 13.89 3.67
N GLY A 39 19.81 14.33 2.73
CA GLY A 39 19.69 15.63 2.10
C GLY A 39 18.37 15.78 1.35
N SER A 40 17.96 14.73 0.64
CA SER A 40 16.68 14.67 -0.06
C SER A 40 15.47 14.85 0.87
N LEU A 41 15.37 14.09 1.96
CA LEU A 41 14.26 14.22 2.92
C LEU A 41 14.33 15.52 3.71
N THR A 42 15.53 16.00 4.05
CA THR A 42 15.72 17.29 4.71
C THR A 42 15.18 18.43 3.85
N LYS A 43 15.45 18.40 2.55
CA LYS A 43 14.94 19.37 1.58
C LYS A 43 13.43 19.23 1.40
N ALA A 44 12.95 18.01 1.14
CA ALA A 44 11.54 17.75 0.83
C ALA A 44 10.62 18.17 2.00
N PHE A 45 10.94 17.73 3.23
CA PHE A 45 10.10 17.97 4.41
C PHE A 45 10.56 19.17 5.25
N ASN A 46 11.46 19.99 4.72
CA ASN A 46 12.04 21.16 5.38
C ASN A 46 12.54 20.88 6.82
N LEU A 47 13.25 19.75 6.99
CA LEU A 47 13.77 19.33 8.29
C LEU A 47 15.02 20.16 8.66
N PRO A 48 15.38 20.22 9.96
CA PRO A 48 16.64 20.82 10.38
C PRO A 48 17.83 20.00 9.88
N ALA A 49 18.96 20.67 9.58
CA ALA A 49 20.17 19.98 9.12
C ALA A 49 20.69 18.95 10.12
N LYS A 50 20.50 19.19 11.43
CA LYS A 50 20.83 18.27 12.52
C LYS A 50 19.55 17.67 13.12
N ASP A 51 18.77 16.98 12.30
CA ASP A 51 17.56 16.29 12.76
C ASP A 51 17.92 15.08 13.63
N SER A 52 17.35 15.02 14.82
CA SER A 52 17.54 13.93 15.78
C SER A 52 16.27 13.10 16.00
N TYR A 53 15.25 13.30 15.15
CA TYR A 53 14.03 12.51 15.25
C TYR A 53 14.33 11.02 15.08
N VAL A 54 13.70 10.22 15.94
CA VAL A 54 13.86 8.78 15.92
C VAL A 54 12.62 8.14 15.29
N TYR A 55 12.82 7.53 14.14
CA TYR A 55 11.81 6.81 13.37
C TYR A 55 11.63 5.41 13.98
N ARG A 56 10.39 5.02 14.26
CA ARG A 56 10.01 3.79 14.96
C ARG A 56 9.18 2.88 14.07
N ALA A 57 9.65 1.66 13.89
CA ALA A 57 8.85 0.57 13.35
C ALA A 57 9.21 -0.71 14.14
N THR A 58 9.66 -1.76 13.48
CA THR A 58 10.28 -2.91 14.16
C THR A 58 11.63 -2.56 14.80
N ALA A 59 12.32 -1.55 14.26
CA ALA A 59 13.56 -0.99 14.79
C ALA A 59 13.42 0.53 15.00
N GLU A 60 14.31 1.09 15.80
CA GLU A 60 14.45 2.54 15.99
C GLU A 60 15.68 3.04 15.25
N VAL A 61 15.52 4.07 14.42
CA VAL A 61 16.62 4.65 13.64
C VAL A 61 16.52 6.16 13.56
N THR A 62 17.64 6.85 13.39
CA THR A 62 17.69 8.27 12.97
C THR A 62 18.01 8.37 11.48
N LEU A 63 17.76 9.53 10.88
CA LEU A 63 18.09 9.77 9.47
C LEU A 63 19.60 9.62 9.20
N ASP A 64 20.45 10.03 10.15
CA ASP A 64 21.91 9.86 10.06
C ASP A 64 22.33 8.39 10.07
N GLN A 65 21.73 7.56 10.94
CA GLN A 65 21.99 6.13 10.98
C GLN A 65 21.57 5.44 9.67
N VAL A 66 20.42 5.83 9.12
CA VAL A 66 19.93 5.33 7.84
C VAL A 66 20.88 5.72 6.71
N GLN A 67 21.33 6.97 6.65
CA GLN A 67 22.29 7.41 5.64
C GLN A 67 23.62 6.66 5.74
N HIS A 68 24.09 6.40 6.96
CA HIS A 68 25.29 5.60 7.18
C HIS A 68 25.14 4.17 6.65
N ALA A 69 23.99 3.53 6.91
CA ALA A 69 23.69 2.19 6.40
C ALA A 69 23.61 2.14 4.86
N ILE A 70 23.03 3.17 4.22
CA ILE A 70 23.03 3.30 2.75
C ILE A 70 24.47 3.30 2.22
N GLY A 71 25.38 4.03 2.89
CA GLY A 71 26.79 4.11 2.51
C GLY A 71 27.55 2.78 2.59
N PHE A 72 27.06 1.78 3.34
CA PHE A 72 27.63 0.43 3.36
C PHE A 72 27.16 -0.44 2.20
N GLY A 73 26.06 -0.10 1.53
CA GLY A 73 25.43 -0.93 0.50
C GLY A 73 25.18 -2.36 1.00
N GLY A 74 25.44 -3.35 0.16
CA GLY A 74 25.23 -4.77 0.49
C GLY A 74 26.20 -5.39 1.52
N GLN A 75 27.16 -4.62 2.05
CA GLN A 75 28.11 -5.13 3.04
C GLN A 75 27.39 -5.70 4.27
N HIS A 76 28.02 -6.69 4.92
CA HIS A 76 27.48 -7.37 6.11
C HIS A 76 26.06 -7.94 5.95
N GLY A 77 25.63 -8.22 4.71
CA GLY A 77 24.32 -8.81 4.44
C GLY A 77 23.16 -7.82 4.50
N LEU A 78 23.41 -6.51 4.49
CA LEU A 78 22.37 -5.48 4.52
C LEU A 78 21.43 -5.56 3.31
N HIS A 79 21.89 -6.13 2.18
CA HIS A 79 21.08 -6.39 0.97
C HIS A 79 20.86 -7.90 0.72
N GLY A 80 20.90 -8.74 1.76
CA GLY A 80 20.72 -10.18 1.67
C GLY A 80 19.28 -10.63 1.40
N TRP A 81 18.65 -10.15 0.32
CA TRP A 81 17.23 -10.39 0.01
C TRP A 81 16.95 -11.73 -0.65
N TYR A 82 17.96 -12.28 -1.33
CA TYR A 82 17.82 -13.45 -2.18
C TYR A 82 18.77 -14.56 -1.69
N VAL A 83 18.19 -15.73 -1.45
CA VAL A 83 18.88 -16.95 -1.05
C VAL A 83 18.39 -18.14 -1.87
N ASP A 84 19.27 -19.05 -2.27
CA ASP A 84 18.87 -20.28 -2.97
C ASP A 84 18.12 -21.27 -2.03
N ASP A 85 17.76 -22.44 -2.57
CA ASP A 85 17.07 -23.49 -1.83
C ASP A 85 17.88 -24.05 -0.63
N GLU A 86 19.19 -23.80 -0.60
CA GLU A 86 20.10 -24.16 0.50
C GLU A 86 20.33 -23.00 1.49
N ASN A 87 19.54 -21.92 1.38
CA ASN A 87 19.68 -20.66 2.13
C ASN A 87 21.01 -19.93 1.90
N LYS A 88 21.70 -20.17 0.77
CA LYS A 88 22.93 -19.45 0.44
C LYS A 88 22.58 -18.16 -0.30
N PRO A 89 23.20 -17.02 0.05
CA PRO A 89 22.97 -15.76 -0.66
C PRO A 89 23.24 -15.88 -2.15
N ILE A 90 22.33 -15.36 -2.98
CA ILE A 90 22.52 -15.22 -4.42
C ILE A 90 22.66 -13.75 -4.82
N PRO A 91 23.39 -13.44 -5.91
CA PRO A 91 23.59 -12.06 -6.33
C PRO A 91 22.28 -11.33 -6.60
N PRO A 92 22.20 -10.02 -6.32
CA PRO A 92 21.03 -9.23 -6.65
C PRO A 92 20.78 -9.15 -8.17
N PRO A 93 19.55 -8.84 -8.59
CA PRO A 93 19.22 -8.65 -9.99
C PRO A 93 19.91 -7.40 -10.56
N PRO A 94 20.21 -7.37 -11.86
CA PRO A 94 20.80 -6.19 -12.50
C PRO A 94 19.84 -4.99 -12.45
N SER A 95 20.37 -3.76 -12.53
CA SER A 95 19.56 -2.53 -12.45
C SER A 95 18.44 -2.44 -13.50
N THR A 96 18.61 -3.07 -14.66
CA THR A 96 17.57 -3.14 -15.70
C THR A 96 16.36 -3.97 -15.27
N ASP A 97 16.57 -4.99 -14.45
CA ASP A 97 15.50 -5.84 -13.93
C ASP A 97 14.79 -5.16 -12.75
N ILE A 98 15.53 -4.44 -11.90
CA ILE A 98 14.95 -3.54 -10.88
C ILE A 98 14.04 -2.50 -11.54
N ALA A 99 14.52 -1.84 -12.60
CA ALA A 99 13.73 -0.85 -13.34
C ALA A 99 12.49 -1.48 -14.01
N ALA A 100 12.62 -2.70 -14.57
CA ALA A 100 11.48 -3.41 -15.13
C ALA A 100 10.43 -3.78 -14.06
N TYR A 101 10.87 -4.14 -12.85
CA TYR A 101 9.99 -4.42 -11.72
C TYR A 101 9.25 -3.17 -11.24
N THR A 102 9.96 -2.08 -10.95
CA THR A 102 9.32 -0.86 -10.45
C THR A 102 8.33 -0.29 -11.46
N ASN A 103 8.64 -0.40 -12.76
CA ASN A 103 7.76 0.05 -13.83
C ASN A 103 6.43 -0.71 -13.91
N ILE A 104 6.28 -1.89 -13.29
CA ILE A 104 4.97 -2.59 -13.19
C ILE A 104 3.91 -1.69 -12.54
N PHE A 105 4.31 -0.93 -11.53
CA PHE A 105 3.40 -0.13 -10.72
C PHE A 105 3.33 1.33 -11.17
N SER A 106 4.05 1.66 -12.25
CA SER A 106 4.06 2.99 -12.81
C SER A 106 2.67 3.35 -13.35
N PRO A 107 2.13 4.55 -13.04
CA PRO A 107 0.85 5.00 -13.58
C PRO A 107 0.87 5.19 -15.11
N SER A 108 2.04 5.17 -15.75
CA SER A 108 2.18 5.24 -17.20
C SER A 108 2.06 3.88 -17.91
N THR A 109 1.94 2.80 -17.16
CA THR A 109 1.85 1.43 -17.68
C THR A 109 0.57 0.72 -17.25
N SER A 110 0.27 -0.39 -17.93
CA SER A 110 -0.79 -1.32 -17.56
C SER A 110 -0.16 -2.44 -16.75
N THR A 111 -0.54 -2.60 -15.47
CA THR A 111 0.03 -3.65 -14.60
C THR A 111 -0.05 -5.03 -15.24
N ALA A 112 -1.20 -5.41 -15.82
CA ALA A 112 -1.36 -6.72 -16.46
C ALA A 112 -0.39 -6.92 -17.64
N SER A 113 -0.17 -5.87 -18.45
CA SER A 113 0.77 -5.94 -19.57
C SER A 113 2.22 -5.88 -19.12
N ALA A 114 2.53 -5.07 -18.10
CA ALA A 114 3.86 -4.96 -17.53
C ALA A 114 4.29 -6.26 -16.83
N LEU A 115 3.39 -6.95 -16.12
CA LEU A 115 3.64 -8.28 -15.55
C LEU A 115 3.94 -9.33 -16.62
N ARG A 116 3.22 -9.32 -17.74
CA ARG A 116 3.53 -10.18 -18.90
C ARG A 116 4.89 -9.81 -19.52
N GLY A 117 5.17 -8.52 -19.62
CA GLY A 117 6.45 -7.98 -20.09
C GLY A 117 7.63 -8.34 -19.19
N LEU A 118 7.43 -8.40 -17.88
CA LEU A 118 8.46 -8.81 -16.92
C LEU A 118 8.89 -10.26 -17.20
N ALA A 119 7.93 -11.17 -17.38
CA ALA A 119 8.18 -12.58 -17.66
C ALA A 119 8.77 -12.83 -19.05
N SER A 120 8.16 -12.28 -20.10
CA SER A 120 8.55 -12.56 -21.50
C SER A 120 9.96 -12.10 -21.87
N ASN A 121 10.50 -11.11 -21.16
CA ASN A 121 11.86 -10.59 -21.36
C ASN A 121 12.87 -11.13 -20.34
N ALA A 122 12.46 -12.05 -19.46
CA ALA A 122 13.36 -12.62 -18.47
C ALA A 122 14.25 -13.70 -19.11
N LYS A 123 15.53 -13.73 -18.72
CA LYS A 123 16.38 -14.90 -19.03
C LYS A 123 15.85 -16.11 -18.26
N LYS A 124 15.90 -17.29 -18.88
CA LYS A 124 15.58 -18.55 -18.20
C LYS A 124 16.42 -18.66 -16.93
N ASP A 125 15.80 -19.13 -15.85
CA ASP A 125 16.44 -19.37 -14.54
C ASP A 125 16.99 -18.09 -13.85
N SER A 126 16.61 -16.89 -14.30
CA SER A 126 16.97 -15.63 -13.64
C SER A 126 16.03 -15.29 -12.48
N LEU A 127 16.51 -14.45 -11.55
CA LEU A 127 15.67 -13.85 -10.50
C LEU A 127 14.43 -13.16 -11.06
N ARG A 128 14.58 -12.42 -12.17
CA ARG A 128 13.45 -11.78 -12.85
C ARG A 128 12.38 -12.77 -13.30
N ALA A 129 12.78 -13.95 -13.79
CA ALA A 129 11.83 -14.99 -14.18
C ALA A 129 11.06 -15.52 -12.95
N ALA A 130 11.76 -15.78 -11.84
CA ALA A 130 11.15 -16.24 -10.59
C ALA A 130 10.19 -15.20 -9.98
N ILE A 131 10.60 -13.93 -9.95
CA ILE A 131 9.78 -12.81 -9.49
C ILE A 131 8.52 -12.66 -10.36
N ALA A 132 8.69 -12.69 -11.69
CA ALA A 132 7.56 -12.58 -12.61
C ALA A 132 6.57 -13.73 -12.44
N ALA A 133 7.07 -14.96 -12.31
CA ALA A 133 6.23 -16.13 -12.05
C ALA A 133 5.48 -16.02 -10.71
N HIS A 134 6.17 -15.59 -9.64
CA HIS A 134 5.57 -15.36 -8.33
C HIS A 134 4.43 -14.35 -8.41
N LEU A 135 4.69 -13.14 -8.93
CA LEU A 135 3.69 -12.09 -9.06
C LEU A 135 2.50 -12.51 -9.94
N GLN A 136 2.74 -13.21 -11.05
CA GLN A 136 1.67 -13.72 -11.92
C GLN A 136 0.81 -14.78 -11.24
N SER A 137 1.41 -15.67 -10.43
CA SER A 137 0.66 -16.70 -9.71
C SER A 137 -0.32 -16.13 -8.67
N GLN A 138 0.00 -14.95 -8.15
CA GLN A 138 -0.81 -14.25 -7.15
C GLN A 138 -1.79 -13.25 -7.75
N PHE A 139 -1.57 -12.83 -9.00
CA PHE A 139 -2.44 -11.89 -9.69
C PHE A 139 -3.80 -12.51 -10.00
N HIS A 140 -4.86 -11.94 -9.45
CA HIS A 140 -6.24 -12.41 -9.63
C HIS A 140 -7.16 -11.24 -9.94
N LEU A 141 -7.97 -11.39 -10.99
CA LEU A 141 -9.10 -10.52 -11.29
C LEU A 141 -10.26 -11.42 -11.70
N ALA A 142 -11.37 -11.35 -10.99
CA ALA A 142 -12.56 -12.11 -11.31
C ALA A 142 -13.03 -11.74 -12.72
N SER A 143 -13.20 -12.75 -13.56
CA SER A 143 -13.82 -12.57 -14.88
C SER A 143 -15.32 -12.38 -14.69
N PRO A 144 -16.00 -11.58 -15.53
CA PRO A 144 -17.46 -11.54 -15.54
C PRO A 144 -17.98 -12.93 -15.95
N THR A 145 -18.32 -13.76 -14.97
CA THR A 145 -18.89 -15.09 -15.23
C THR A 145 -20.35 -14.96 -15.67
N ALA A 146 -20.70 -15.64 -16.77
CA ALA A 146 -22.05 -15.70 -17.34
C ALA A 146 -23.09 -16.36 -16.40
N ASP A 147 -22.66 -17.06 -15.35
CA ASP A 147 -23.52 -17.86 -14.46
C ASP A 147 -24.35 -17.05 -13.44
N THR A 148 -24.23 -15.72 -13.41
CA THR A 148 -25.14 -14.87 -12.61
C THR A 148 -26.45 -14.54 -13.34
N ALA A 149 -26.62 -14.99 -14.59
CA ALA A 149 -27.81 -14.72 -15.40
C ALA A 149 -29.08 -15.49 -15.00
N THR A 150 -29.00 -16.46 -14.08
CA THR A 150 -30.15 -17.31 -13.69
C THR A 150 -30.86 -16.91 -12.41
N THR A 151 -30.42 -15.84 -11.73
CA THR A 151 -31.14 -15.30 -10.55
C THR A 151 -31.71 -13.92 -10.89
N THR A 152 -33.03 -13.82 -10.79
CA THR A 152 -33.90 -12.66 -11.03
C THR A 152 -33.62 -11.42 -10.16
N THR A 153 -32.45 -11.32 -9.54
CA THR A 153 -32.02 -10.16 -8.76
C THR A 153 -31.40 -9.11 -9.69
N THR A 154 -32.04 -7.96 -9.77
CA THR A 154 -31.76 -6.79 -10.64
C THR A 154 -30.42 -6.09 -10.37
N THR A 155 -29.41 -6.78 -9.84
CA THR A 155 -28.12 -6.18 -9.50
C THR A 155 -27.08 -6.50 -10.56
N THR A 156 -26.52 -5.47 -11.20
CA THR A 156 -25.38 -5.61 -12.10
C THR A 156 -24.20 -6.30 -11.39
N PRO A 157 -23.61 -7.36 -11.97
CA PRO A 157 -22.44 -8.00 -11.38
C PRO A 157 -21.24 -7.05 -11.41
N LEU A 158 -20.50 -6.97 -10.29
CA LEU A 158 -19.30 -6.14 -10.18
C LEU A 158 -18.19 -6.71 -11.06
N THR A 159 -17.76 -5.94 -12.06
CA THR A 159 -16.58 -6.24 -12.86
C THR A 159 -15.51 -5.19 -12.58
N LEU A 160 -14.46 -5.56 -11.85
CA LEU A 160 -13.31 -4.68 -11.64
C LEU A 160 -12.39 -4.72 -12.85
N THR A 161 -11.95 -3.55 -13.28
CA THR A 161 -10.96 -3.42 -14.35
C THR A 161 -9.76 -2.62 -13.86
N LEU A 162 -8.55 -2.98 -14.31
CA LEU A 162 -7.37 -2.16 -14.04
C LEU A 162 -7.19 -1.14 -15.15
N PRO A 163 -6.79 0.11 -14.82
CA PRO A 163 -6.55 1.13 -15.82
C PRO A 163 -5.36 0.76 -16.72
N ASN A 164 -5.40 1.19 -17.98
CA ASN A 164 -4.32 0.90 -18.93
C ASN A 164 -3.11 1.82 -18.76
N LYS A 165 -3.30 3.14 -18.81
CA LYS A 165 -2.27 4.14 -18.54
C LYS A 165 -2.94 5.46 -18.21
N ARG A 166 -2.32 6.24 -17.33
CA ARG A 166 -2.76 7.59 -17.01
C ARG A 166 -1.97 8.60 -17.84
N LYS A 167 -2.67 9.36 -18.70
CA LYS A 167 -2.03 10.37 -19.57
C LYS A 167 -1.34 11.48 -18.79
N GLN A 168 -1.89 11.83 -17.63
CA GLN A 168 -1.35 12.82 -16.69
C GLN A 168 -1.33 12.19 -15.29
N PRO A 169 -0.25 11.48 -14.95
CA PRO A 169 -0.06 10.97 -13.60
C PRO A 169 -0.08 12.11 -12.59
N LEU A 170 -0.74 11.90 -11.45
CA LEU A 170 -0.58 12.81 -10.33
C LEU A 170 0.71 12.46 -9.60
N ALA A 171 1.28 13.47 -8.93
CA ALA A 171 2.44 13.28 -8.09
C ALA A 171 2.18 12.18 -7.05
N ASN A 172 3.12 11.23 -6.97
CA ASN A 172 3.16 10.21 -5.94
C ASN A 172 4.61 10.09 -5.43
N PRO A 173 5.04 11.05 -4.61
CA PRO A 173 6.37 11.05 -4.00
C PRO A 173 6.73 9.72 -3.35
N TYR A 174 5.74 9.04 -2.74
CA TYR A 174 6.00 7.78 -2.08
C TYR A 174 6.39 6.67 -3.06
N TYR A 175 5.71 6.59 -4.21
CA TYR A 175 6.09 5.69 -5.29
C TYR A 175 7.50 6.00 -5.80
N ASP A 176 7.84 7.29 -5.97
CA ASP A 176 9.14 7.70 -6.47
C ASP A 176 10.28 7.36 -5.48
N TYR A 177 10.10 7.62 -4.19
CA TYR A 177 11.04 7.22 -3.13
C TYR A 177 11.15 5.69 -3.00
N TRP A 178 10.04 4.96 -3.14
CA TRP A 178 10.06 3.50 -3.17
C TRP A 178 10.83 2.95 -4.37
N ALA A 179 10.62 3.51 -5.56
CA ALA A 179 11.35 3.09 -6.75
C ALA A 179 12.85 3.38 -6.63
N TRP A 180 13.20 4.53 -6.05
CA TRP A 180 14.59 4.85 -5.68
C TRP A 180 15.14 3.82 -4.67
N SER A 181 14.40 3.46 -3.63
CA SER A 181 14.91 2.52 -2.62
C SER A 181 15.06 1.10 -3.17
N CYS A 182 14.24 0.69 -4.14
CA CYS A 182 14.44 -0.55 -4.87
C CYS A 182 15.82 -0.59 -5.54
N ARG A 183 16.23 0.50 -6.20
CA ARG A 183 17.56 0.61 -6.80
C ARG A 183 18.66 0.66 -5.74
N ALA A 184 18.52 1.49 -4.72
CA ALA A 184 19.53 1.67 -3.69
C ALA A 184 19.78 0.39 -2.86
N LEU A 185 18.74 -0.43 -2.68
CA LEU A 185 18.78 -1.68 -1.92
C LEU A 185 18.92 -2.92 -2.83
N GLU A 186 19.11 -2.75 -4.14
CA GLU A 186 19.27 -3.86 -5.10
C GLU A 186 18.08 -4.85 -5.11
N TRP A 187 16.86 -4.31 -5.02
CA TRP A 187 15.60 -5.05 -4.92
C TRP A 187 14.76 -4.95 -6.20
N ALA A 188 14.33 -6.10 -6.76
CA ALA A 188 13.46 -6.20 -7.94
C ALA A 188 12.16 -6.96 -7.66
N GLY A 189 11.77 -7.12 -6.39
CA GLY A 189 10.45 -7.62 -6.02
C GLY A 189 10.44 -8.97 -5.30
N PRO A 190 9.26 -9.32 -4.76
CA PRO A 190 9.09 -10.57 -4.04
C PRO A 190 9.25 -11.75 -4.96
N TRP A 191 9.77 -12.83 -4.38
CA TRP A 191 9.91 -14.12 -5.01
C TRP A 191 9.58 -15.19 -3.95
N PRO A 192 9.51 -16.49 -4.30
CA PRO A 192 9.07 -17.51 -3.34
C PRO A 192 9.88 -17.52 -2.02
N GLY A 193 11.18 -17.21 -2.09
CA GLY A 193 12.06 -17.11 -0.93
C GLY A 193 11.80 -15.90 -0.01
N THR A 194 11.07 -14.86 -0.46
CA THR A 194 10.79 -13.65 0.34
C THR A 194 10.07 -13.97 1.65
N ALA A 195 9.24 -15.01 1.68
CA ALA A 195 8.57 -15.44 2.92
C ALA A 195 9.56 -15.85 4.03
N GLN A 196 10.81 -16.17 3.67
CA GLN A 196 11.87 -16.57 4.58
C GLN A 196 12.73 -15.38 5.03
N THR A 197 12.61 -14.21 4.41
CA THR A 197 13.36 -13.02 4.80
C THR A 197 13.00 -12.64 6.25
N ARG A 198 14.02 -12.46 7.09
CA ARG A 198 13.89 -12.06 8.51
C ARG A 198 14.53 -10.72 8.82
N ILE A 199 15.29 -10.17 7.88
CA ILE A 199 15.88 -8.84 7.99
C ILE A 199 14.86 -7.78 7.53
N SER A 200 14.96 -6.57 8.09
CA SER A 200 14.21 -5.39 7.64
C SER A 200 15.18 -4.38 7.07
N HIS A 201 14.83 -3.70 5.97
CA HIS A 201 15.69 -2.66 5.43
C HIS A 201 15.64 -1.39 6.31
N HIS A 202 16.79 -0.72 6.43
CA HIS A 202 17.02 0.42 7.31
C HIS A 202 16.21 1.66 6.89
N VAL A 203 15.82 1.78 5.62
CA VAL A 203 15.00 2.89 5.11
C VAL A 203 13.52 2.78 5.53
N LEU A 204 13.04 1.59 5.90
CA LEU A 204 11.61 1.32 6.10
C LEU A 204 10.97 2.23 7.17
N PRO A 205 11.56 2.39 8.38
CA PRO A 205 10.94 3.23 9.41
C PRO A 205 10.80 4.69 8.95
N VAL A 206 11.77 5.21 8.20
CA VAL A 206 11.74 6.59 7.69
C VAL A 206 10.58 6.78 6.72
N PHE A 207 10.43 5.86 5.77
CA PHE A 207 9.34 5.94 4.80
C PHE A 207 7.97 5.71 5.41
N TYR A 208 7.85 4.81 6.38
CA TYR A 208 6.60 4.63 7.12
C TYR A 208 6.16 5.92 7.79
N HIS A 209 7.05 6.55 8.54
CA HIS A 209 6.77 7.80 9.23
C HIS A 209 6.40 8.96 8.31
N HIS A 210 6.92 8.99 7.08
CA HIS A 210 6.64 10.03 6.11
C HIS A 210 5.45 9.74 5.20
N PHE A 211 5.12 8.49 4.89
CA PHE A 211 4.13 8.17 3.84
C PHE A 211 3.15 7.03 4.18
N GLY A 212 3.34 6.32 5.29
CA GLY A 212 2.52 5.17 5.69
C GLY A 212 3.15 3.83 5.31
N CYS A 213 2.44 2.72 5.55
CA CYS A 213 3.06 1.39 5.50
C CYS A 213 3.08 0.70 4.12
N ALA A 214 2.22 1.13 3.20
CA ALA A 214 2.09 0.56 1.87
C ALA A 214 1.99 1.67 0.81
N VAL A 215 2.61 1.49 -0.34
CA VAL A 215 2.62 2.49 -1.41
C VAL A 215 1.33 2.39 -2.24
N PRO A 216 0.48 3.43 -2.31
CA PRO A 216 -0.68 3.41 -3.18
C PRO A 216 -0.25 3.50 -4.65
N THR A 217 -0.87 2.69 -5.51
CA THR A 217 -0.70 2.76 -6.97
C THR A 217 -1.96 3.28 -7.64
N TRP A 218 -1.85 3.75 -8.88
CA TRP A 218 -3.03 4.18 -9.63
C TRP A 218 -4.06 3.05 -9.79
N ASP A 219 -3.59 1.83 -10.03
CA ASP A 219 -4.44 0.64 -10.14
C ASP A 219 -5.20 0.37 -8.85
N ALA A 220 -4.54 0.48 -7.69
CA ALA A 220 -5.19 0.26 -6.41
C ALA A 220 -6.22 1.35 -6.09
N LEU A 221 -5.86 2.62 -6.30
CA LEU A 221 -6.78 3.74 -6.10
C LEU A 221 -7.98 3.65 -7.05
N SER A 222 -7.77 3.24 -8.31
CA SER A 222 -8.82 3.06 -9.31
C SER A 222 -9.76 1.89 -8.97
N ALA A 223 -9.23 0.79 -8.42
CA ALA A 223 -10.05 -0.32 -7.95
C ALA A 223 -10.99 0.13 -6.82
N VAL A 224 -10.46 0.86 -5.81
CA VAL A 224 -11.29 1.42 -4.73
C VAL A 224 -12.33 2.40 -5.30
N ALA A 225 -11.95 3.27 -6.23
CA ALA A 225 -12.86 4.22 -6.86
C ALA A 225 -14.06 3.54 -7.55
N GLN A 226 -13.81 2.44 -8.28
CA GLN A 226 -14.87 1.66 -8.92
C GLN A 226 -15.88 1.13 -7.90
N LEU A 227 -15.43 0.65 -6.73
CA LEU A 227 -16.31 0.18 -5.65
C LEU A 227 -17.20 1.29 -5.11
N THR A 228 -16.68 2.51 -4.98
CA THR A 228 -17.48 3.65 -4.51
C THR A 228 -18.63 4.01 -5.46
N GLN A 229 -18.50 3.67 -6.74
CA GLN A 229 -19.51 3.96 -7.77
C GLN A 229 -20.40 2.75 -8.07
N HIS A 230 -20.11 1.58 -7.48
CA HIS A 230 -20.82 0.35 -7.78
C HIS A 230 -22.17 0.25 -7.04
N ALA A 231 -23.16 -0.33 -7.74
CA ALA A 231 -24.52 -0.59 -7.26
C ALA A 231 -25.15 0.62 -6.52
N PRO A 232 -25.44 1.73 -7.23
CA PRO A 232 -26.21 2.84 -6.68
C PRO A 232 -27.58 2.37 -6.17
N PRO A 233 -28.15 3.05 -5.14
CA PRO A 233 -29.51 2.76 -4.70
C PRO A 233 -30.51 2.94 -5.86
N ALA A 234 -31.57 2.13 -5.87
CA ALA A 234 -32.63 2.20 -6.87
C ALA A 234 -33.89 2.88 -6.26
N PRO A 235 -34.46 3.92 -6.88
CA PRO A 235 -33.99 4.58 -8.11
C PRO A 235 -32.71 5.39 -7.90
N ARG A 236 -31.82 5.42 -8.91
CA ARG A 236 -30.54 6.15 -8.82
C ARG A 236 -30.81 7.65 -8.60
N PRO A 237 -30.38 8.23 -7.47
CA PRO A 237 -30.55 9.65 -7.23
C PRO A 237 -29.84 10.46 -8.32
N LYS A 238 -30.48 11.55 -8.77
CA LYS A 238 -29.91 12.48 -9.77
C LYS A 238 -28.51 12.98 -9.39
N ARG A 239 -28.23 13.05 -8.09
CA ARG A 239 -26.92 13.38 -7.50
C ARG A 239 -26.60 12.37 -6.40
N TRP A 240 -26.30 11.13 -6.77
CA TRP A 240 -25.68 10.19 -5.84
C TRP A 240 -24.18 10.41 -5.83
N PRO A 241 -23.58 10.79 -4.71
CA PRO A 241 -22.17 11.13 -4.69
C PRO A 241 -21.27 9.86 -4.66
N GLY A 242 -21.86 8.66 -4.73
CA GLY A 242 -21.17 7.38 -4.53
C GLY A 242 -21.15 6.99 -3.05
N ARG A 243 -20.59 5.83 -2.74
CA ARG A 243 -20.28 5.37 -1.38
C ARG A 243 -19.08 6.14 -0.83
N GLU A 244 -19.01 6.29 0.48
CA GLU A 244 -17.79 6.78 1.14
C GLU A 244 -16.82 5.61 1.36
N VAL A 245 -15.52 5.90 1.40
CA VAL A 245 -14.50 4.97 1.87
C VAL A 245 -14.28 5.22 3.36
N VAL A 246 -14.41 4.19 4.18
CA VAL A 246 -14.02 4.23 5.59
C VAL A 246 -12.67 3.54 5.72
N GLU A 247 -11.61 4.32 5.94
CA GLU A 247 -10.25 3.82 6.14
C GLU A 247 -10.00 3.66 7.64
N ILE A 248 -9.97 2.42 8.12
CA ILE A 248 -9.73 2.11 9.54
C ILE A 248 -8.26 1.76 9.75
N GLY A 249 -7.61 2.46 10.69
CA GLY A 249 -6.16 2.42 10.88
C GLY A 249 -5.44 3.25 9.83
N SER A 250 -5.95 4.46 9.55
CA SER A 250 -5.44 5.31 8.46
C SER A 250 -4.02 5.83 8.67
N GLY A 251 -3.44 5.66 9.87
CA GLY A 251 -2.11 6.13 10.21
C GLY A 251 -1.97 7.63 9.96
N ASN A 252 -1.05 7.99 9.07
CA ASN A 252 -0.81 9.39 8.70
C ASN A 252 -1.75 9.96 7.62
N GLY A 253 -2.65 9.15 7.06
CA GLY A 253 -3.66 9.57 6.08
C GLY A 253 -3.14 9.78 4.65
N TYR A 254 -1.97 9.26 4.29
CA TYR A 254 -1.46 9.37 2.91
C TYR A 254 -2.39 8.70 1.89
N TRP A 255 -2.91 7.51 2.20
CA TRP A 255 -3.87 6.80 1.35
C TRP A 255 -5.18 7.57 1.20
N ALA A 256 -5.77 8.04 2.31
CA ALA A 256 -6.91 8.95 2.28
C ALA A 256 -6.69 10.16 1.37
N LEU A 257 -5.55 10.86 1.50
CA LEU A 257 -5.22 12.00 0.64
C LEU A 257 -5.16 11.60 -0.84
N GLN A 258 -4.46 10.51 -1.16
CA GLN A 258 -4.31 10.04 -2.54
C GLN A 258 -5.65 9.58 -3.13
N LEU A 259 -6.53 8.93 -2.37
CA LEU A 259 -7.88 8.57 -2.81
C LEU A 259 -8.74 9.81 -3.11
N ARG A 260 -8.68 10.82 -2.23
CA ARG A 260 -9.38 12.10 -2.43
C ARG A 260 -8.90 12.83 -3.68
N ARG A 261 -7.59 13.01 -3.83
CA ARG A 261 -6.99 13.78 -4.93
C ARG A 261 -6.98 13.03 -6.26
N ALA A 262 -6.63 11.75 -6.25
CA ALA A 262 -6.37 11.00 -7.47
C ALA A 262 -7.58 10.28 -8.03
N ALA A 263 -8.49 9.82 -7.16
CA ALA A 263 -9.68 9.07 -7.52
C ALA A 263 -10.99 9.84 -7.27
N GLY A 264 -10.94 11.01 -6.61
CA GLY A 264 -12.14 11.78 -6.28
C GLY A 264 -13.03 11.13 -5.22
N CYS A 265 -12.48 10.19 -4.44
CA CYS A 265 -13.23 9.47 -3.42
C CYS A 265 -13.50 10.38 -2.21
N ARG A 266 -14.67 10.22 -1.60
CA ARG A 266 -14.86 10.66 -0.20
C ARG A 266 -14.28 9.61 0.72
N VAL A 267 -13.48 10.04 1.69
CA VAL A 267 -12.79 9.16 2.62
C VAL A 267 -12.97 9.67 4.03
N ALA A 268 -13.50 8.85 4.92
CA ALA A 268 -13.44 9.02 6.36
C ALA A 268 -12.22 8.24 6.89
N ALA A 269 -11.18 8.96 7.27
CA ALA A 269 -9.96 8.39 7.85
C ALA A 269 -10.12 8.26 9.37
N VAL A 270 -9.90 7.07 9.91
CA VAL A 270 -10.08 6.75 11.33
C VAL A 270 -8.83 6.06 11.85
N ASP A 271 -8.29 6.56 12.96
CA ASP A 271 -7.12 5.97 13.60
C ASP A 271 -7.22 6.14 15.12
N ASN A 272 -6.68 5.20 15.90
CA ASN A 272 -6.69 5.30 17.36
C ASN A 272 -5.46 6.02 17.92
N ALA A 273 -4.59 6.52 17.05
CA ALA A 273 -3.33 7.20 17.35
C ALA A 273 -2.37 6.38 18.22
N HIS A 274 -2.43 5.04 18.13
CA HIS A 274 -1.48 4.17 18.84
C HIS A 274 -0.06 4.27 18.27
N SER A 275 0.07 4.57 16.98
CA SER A 275 1.36 4.82 16.32
C SER A 275 1.59 6.32 16.13
N GLU A 276 2.79 6.78 16.41
CA GLU A 276 3.23 8.15 16.13
C GLU A 276 3.81 8.24 14.72
N TRP A 277 3.48 9.30 13.99
CA TRP A 277 3.97 9.55 12.63
C TRP A 277 4.77 10.84 12.58
N ARG A 278 5.82 10.88 11.75
CA ARG A 278 6.62 12.09 11.54
C ARG A 278 5.83 13.12 10.74
N THR A 279 5.16 12.68 9.68
CA THR A 279 4.32 13.50 8.82
C THR A 279 2.88 13.01 8.90
N MET A 280 1.95 13.92 9.12
CA MET A 280 0.51 13.75 8.98
C MET A 280 0.05 14.48 7.70
N TRP A 281 -0.57 13.76 6.76
CA TRP A 281 -0.96 14.29 5.45
C TRP A 281 -2.34 14.92 5.42
N ILE A 282 -3.16 14.65 6.43
CA ILE A 282 -4.51 15.18 6.56
C ILE A 282 -4.72 15.69 7.99
N GLY A 283 -5.58 16.69 8.14
CA GLY A 283 -5.93 17.28 9.45
C GLY A 283 -7.28 16.82 10.02
N ASP A 284 -7.98 15.94 9.31
CA ASP A 284 -9.36 15.53 9.59
C ASP A 284 -9.48 14.03 9.94
N THR A 285 -8.40 13.43 10.44
CA THR A 285 -8.45 12.04 10.94
C THR A 285 -9.33 11.97 12.18
N VAL A 286 -10.31 11.08 12.18
CA VAL A 286 -11.16 10.79 13.35
C VAL A 286 -10.36 9.94 14.33
N TRP A 287 -10.04 10.51 15.50
CA TRP A 287 -9.29 9.81 16.55
C TRP A 287 -10.22 8.96 17.40
N MET A 288 -10.40 7.69 17.02
CA MET A 288 -11.36 6.77 17.62
C MET A 288 -10.94 5.31 17.39
N ASP A 289 -11.40 4.39 18.24
CA ASP A 289 -11.30 2.96 17.95
C ASP A 289 -12.12 2.60 16.70
N GLY A 290 -11.54 1.77 15.83
CA GLY A 290 -12.17 1.43 14.56
C GLY A 290 -13.48 0.65 14.70
N VAL A 291 -13.60 -0.22 15.70
CA VAL A 291 -14.84 -0.98 15.97
C VAL A 291 -15.91 -0.04 16.49
N GLU A 292 -15.57 0.82 17.46
CA GLU A 292 -16.47 1.84 17.99
C GLU A 292 -17.02 2.75 16.89
N PHE A 293 -16.14 3.22 15.99
CA PHE A 293 -16.54 4.05 14.84
C PHE A 293 -17.53 3.32 13.92
N LEU A 294 -17.24 2.06 13.59
CA LEU A 294 -18.11 1.26 12.72
C LEU A 294 -19.47 1.02 13.38
N GLU A 295 -19.51 0.66 14.66
CA GLU A 295 -20.76 0.44 15.41
C GLU A 295 -21.59 1.72 15.50
N GLY A 296 -20.96 2.87 15.76
CA GLY A 296 -21.59 4.19 15.73
C GLY A 296 -22.20 4.58 14.38
N ARG A 297 -21.72 3.99 13.28
CA ARG A 297 -22.28 4.14 11.92
C ARG A 297 -23.10 2.93 11.47
N GLY A 298 -23.64 2.13 12.39
CA GLY A 298 -24.50 0.99 12.06
C GLY A 298 -23.78 -0.12 11.28
N GLY A 299 -22.47 -0.25 11.47
CA GLY A 299 -21.56 -1.14 10.76
C GLY A 299 -21.10 -0.61 9.39
N ALA A 300 -21.29 0.67 9.10
CA ALA A 300 -20.90 1.32 7.84
C ALA A 300 -21.42 0.57 6.60
N ARG A 301 -22.71 0.17 6.63
CA ARG A 301 -23.34 -0.71 5.61
C ARG A 301 -23.25 -0.18 4.19
N GLU A 302 -23.31 1.14 4.04
CA GLU A 302 -23.30 1.78 2.71
C GLU A 302 -21.90 2.14 2.21
N ASP A 303 -20.87 1.95 3.04
CA ASP A 303 -19.51 2.43 2.78
C ASP A 303 -18.62 1.29 2.26
N VAL A 304 -17.49 1.65 1.66
CA VAL A 304 -16.40 0.71 1.33
C VAL A 304 -15.43 0.68 2.51
N LEU A 305 -15.17 -0.49 3.10
CA LEU A 305 -14.14 -0.62 4.12
C LEU A 305 -12.76 -0.73 3.46
N LEU A 306 -11.82 0.12 3.89
CA LEU A 306 -10.42 0.06 3.51
C LEU A 306 -9.56 -0.21 4.76
N LEU A 307 -8.68 -1.20 4.67
CA LEU A 307 -7.63 -1.48 5.65
C LEU A 307 -6.27 -1.42 4.95
N VAL A 308 -5.41 -0.49 5.37
CA VAL A 308 -4.05 -0.38 4.84
C VAL A 308 -3.08 -0.88 5.89
N TYR A 309 -2.38 -1.96 5.56
CA TYR A 309 -1.38 -2.63 6.39
C TYR A 309 -1.89 -2.91 7.82
N PRO A 310 -3.05 -3.57 7.98
CA PRO A 310 -3.69 -3.70 9.28
C PRO A 310 -2.84 -4.50 10.26
N GLN A 311 -2.93 -4.16 11.55
CA GLN A 311 -2.09 -4.75 12.59
C GLN A 311 -2.49 -6.21 12.90
N VAL A 312 -1.49 -7.03 13.21
CA VAL A 312 -1.67 -8.42 13.67
C VAL A 312 -2.07 -8.50 15.15
N GLY A 313 -1.64 -7.51 15.95
CA GLY A 313 -1.84 -7.50 17.40
C GLY A 313 -3.31 -7.40 17.81
N ALA A 314 -3.65 -8.01 18.96
CA ALA A 314 -4.95 -7.90 19.62
C ALA A 314 -6.18 -8.21 18.73
N ASP A 315 -6.00 -9.08 17.72
CA ASP A 315 -7.01 -9.43 16.72
C ASP A 315 -7.70 -8.18 16.13
N PHE A 316 -6.95 -7.10 15.91
CA PHE A 316 -7.48 -5.85 15.40
C PHE A 316 -8.23 -6.07 14.09
N THR A 317 -7.58 -6.71 13.12
CA THR A 317 -8.14 -6.99 11.79
C THR A 317 -9.44 -7.80 11.87
N GLY A 318 -9.45 -8.88 12.65
CA GLY A 318 -10.63 -9.73 12.80
C GLY A 318 -11.80 -8.99 13.47
N ARG A 319 -11.53 -8.18 14.50
CA ARG A 319 -12.55 -7.37 15.18
C ARG A 319 -13.19 -6.34 14.23
N VAL A 320 -12.37 -5.59 13.49
CA VAL A 320 -12.87 -4.59 12.52
C VAL A 320 -13.70 -5.26 11.43
N LEU A 321 -13.21 -6.36 10.85
CA LEU A 321 -13.95 -7.10 9.83
C LEU A 321 -15.29 -7.61 10.37
N ARG A 322 -15.33 -8.16 11.60
CA ARG A 322 -16.58 -8.62 12.23
C ARG A 322 -17.52 -7.49 12.64
N ALA A 323 -17.06 -6.26 12.84
CA ALA A 323 -17.92 -5.11 13.08
C ALA A 323 -18.53 -4.54 11.79
N TYR A 324 -17.81 -4.63 10.67
CA TYR A 324 -18.26 -4.15 9.37
C TYR A 324 -19.46 -4.94 8.81
N ARG A 325 -20.43 -4.22 8.26
CA ARG A 325 -21.71 -4.76 7.75
C ARG A 325 -21.95 -4.46 6.27
N GLY A 326 -21.08 -3.69 5.61
CA GLY A 326 -21.25 -3.37 4.20
C GLY A 326 -20.81 -4.48 3.24
N ASP A 327 -20.79 -4.14 1.95
CA ASP A 327 -20.62 -5.08 0.84
C ASP A 327 -19.17 -5.19 0.33
N TYR A 328 -18.30 -4.23 0.63
CA TYR A 328 -16.98 -4.13 -0.01
C TYR A 328 -15.87 -3.99 1.04
N VAL A 329 -14.95 -4.94 1.03
CA VAL A 329 -13.75 -4.90 1.87
C VAL A 329 -12.53 -4.83 0.96
N VAL A 330 -11.69 -3.84 1.20
CA VAL A 330 -10.41 -3.67 0.53
C VAL A 330 -9.30 -3.76 1.57
N VAL A 331 -8.30 -4.58 1.31
CA VAL A 331 -7.12 -4.71 2.18
C VAL A 331 -5.87 -4.52 1.35
N ALA A 332 -5.04 -3.54 1.68
CA ALA A 332 -3.67 -3.44 1.19
C ALA A 332 -2.74 -4.02 2.25
N GLY A 333 -1.97 -5.07 1.95
CA GLY A 333 -1.07 -5.68 2.94
C GLY A 333 -0.34 -6.90 2.40
N THR A 334 0.31 -7.63 3.29
CA THR A 334 1.16 -8.76 2.89
C THR A 334 0.35 -9.91 2.31
N GLN A 335 0.88 -10.52 1.25
CA GLN A 335 0.27 -11.67 0.57
C GLN A 335 0.95 -13.02 0.90
N ASN A 336 1.92 -13.02 1.80
CA ASN A 336 2.54 -14.23 2.31
C ASN A 336 2.35 -14.35 3.84
N ARG A 337 2.76 -15.49 4.42
CA ARG A 337 2.56 -15.79 5.85
C ARG A 337 3.72 -15.29 6.74
N ASN A 338 4.32 -14.15 6.41
CA ASN A 338 5.42 -13.59 7.22
C ASN A 338 4.93 -12.93 8.53
N GLY A 339 3.62 -12.76 8.69
CA GLY A 339 3.01 -12.25 9.92
C GLY A 339 3.20 -10.75 10.15
N PHE A 340 3.46 -9.95 9.12
CA PHE A 340 3.57 -8.48 9.28
C PHE A 340 2.22 -7.76 9.26
N THR A 341 1.20 -8.31 8.60
CA THR A 341 -0.12 -7.64 8.48
C THR A 341 -1.28 -8.61 8.66
N GLY A 342 -2.38 -8.12 9.20
CA GLY A 342 -3.65 -8.85 9.26
C GLY A 342 -3.64 -9.89 10.37
N PHE A 343 -2.93 -10.99 10.12
CA PHE A 343 -2.86 -12.16 10.99
C PHE A 343 -1.43 -12.71 11.04
N LYS A 344 -1.11 -13.43 12.12
CA LYS A 344 0.25 -13.90 12.39
C LYS A 344 0.65 -15.07 11.48
N ASP A 345 -0.24 -16.06 11.36
CA ASP A 345 0.09 -17.38 10.80
C ASP A 345 -0.70 -17.69 9.51
N GLU A 346 -1.53 -16.76 9.03
CA GLU A 346 -2.32 -16.90 7.80
C GLU A 346 -2.43 -15.56 7.05
N THR A 347 -2.73 -15.63 5.76
CA THR A 347 -2.99 -14.44 4.93
C THR A 347 -4.41 -13.93 5.11
N ILE A 348 -4.66 -12.66 4.76
CA ILE A 348 -6.03 -12.10 4.76
C ILE A 348 -6.99 -12.89 3.86
N ALA A 349 -6.51 -13.42 2.74
CA ALA A 349 -7.33 -14.22 1.82
C ALA A 349 -7.76 -15.54 2.45
N GLU A 350 -6.84 -16.22 3.14
CA GLU A 350 -7.13 -17.47 3.88
C GLU A 350 -8.12 -17.21 5.01
N TRP A 351 -7.90 -16.17 5.81
CA TRP A 351 -8.79 -15.80 6.90
C TRP A 351 -10.19 -15.46 6.40
N MET A 352 -10.30 -14.64 5.35
CA MET A 352 -11.60 -14.27 4.75
C MET A 352 -12.34 -15.49 4.20
N ALA A 353 -11.65 -16.41 3.52
CA ALA A 353 -12.28 -17.63 3.02
C ALA A 353 -12.80 -18.55 4.13
N ARG A 354 -12.13 -18.56 5.29
CA ARG A 354 -12.48 -19.40 6.45
C ARG A 354 -13.60 -18.79 7.29
N GLU A 355 -13.44 -17.52 7.66
CA GLU A 355 -14.29 -16.80 8.63
C GLU A 355 -15.44 -16.02 7.98
N ARG A 356 -15.26 -15.58 6.73
CA ARG A 356 -16.17 -14.66 6.03
C ARG A 356 -16.63 -15.23 4.70
N LYS A 357 -17.20 -16.44 4.75
CA LYS A 357 -17.68 -17.19 3.56
C LYS A 357 -18.73 -16.45 2.73
N GLU A 358 -19.37 -15.44 3.33
CA GLU A 358 -20.28 -14.55 2.62
C GLU A 358 -19.55 -13.52 1.74
N PHE A 359 -18.22 -13.45 1.79
CA PHE A 359 -17.40 -12.65 0.90
C PHE A 359 -16.65 -13.52 -0.11
N GLU A 360 -16.50 -12.98 -1.32
CA GLU A 360 -15.70 -13.55 -2.38
C GLU A 360 -14.54 -12.63 -2.73
N ARG A 361 -13.34 -13.19 -2.90
CA ARG A 361 -12.17 -12.45 -3.40
C ARG A 361 -12.31 -12.21 -4.90
N VAL A 362 -12.63 -10.98 -5.27
CA VAL A 362 -12.80 -10.58 -6.69
C VAL A 362 -11.53 -10.01 -7.30
N ALA A 363 -10.57 -9.57 -6.49
CA ALA A 363 -9.28 -9.11 -6.98
C ALA A 363 -8.15 -9.37 -5.98
N GLN A 364 -6.96 -9.65 -6.51
CA GLN A 364 -5.65 -9.59 -5.85
C GLN A 364 -4.65 -8.98 -6.83
N VAL A 365 -4.20 -7.76 -6.55
CA VAL A 365 -3.32 -6.99 -7.43
C VAL A 365 -2.03 -6.69 -6.69
N PRO A 366 -0.84 -6.98 -7.25
CA PRO A 366 0.40 -6.71 -6.56
C PRO A 366 0.55 -5.22 -6.27
N LEU A 367 1.16 -4.91 -5.12
CA LEU A 367 1.54 -3.56 -4.73
C LEU A 367 3.06 -3.41 -4.70
N PRO A 368 3.58 -2.17 -4.78
CA PRO A 368 4.99 -1.89 -4.60
C PRO A 368 5.44 -2.45 -3.25
N SER A 369 6.32 -3.45 -3.30
CA SER A 369 6.79 -4.16 -2.11
C SER A 369 8.15 -3.63 -1.72
N PHE A 370 8.31 -3.27 -0.46
CA PHE A 370 9.62 -2.96 0.09
C PHE A 370 10.56 -4.17 0.08
N ALA A 371 11.86 -3.93 0.18
CA ALA A 371 12.84 -5.02 0.19
C ALA A 371 12.53 -6.04 1.29
N GLY A 372 12.41 -7.31 0.92
CA GLY A 372 12.02 -8.40 1.84
C GLY A 372 10.52 -8.46 2.17
N LYS A 373 9.68 -7.69 1.49
CA LYS A 373 8.21 -7.69 1.65
C LYS A 373 7.53 -8.21 0.40
N ASP A 374 6.25 -8.52 0.54
CA ASP A 374 5.41 -9.08 -0.53
C ASP A 374 3.98 -8.59 -0.34
N GLU A 375 3.65 -7.48 -1.00
CA GLU A 375 2.45 -6.70 -0.76
C GLU A 375 1.44 -6.83 -1.91
N ALA A 376 0.16 -6.84 -1.58
CA ALA A 376 -0.93 -6.82 -2.56
C ALA A 376 -2.15 -6.06 -2.04
N LEU A 377 -2.99 -5.64 -2.99
CA LEU A 377 -4.34 -5.18 -2.76
C LEU A 377 -5.29 -6.35 -2.96
N PHE A 378 -6.07 -6.67 -1.93
CA PHE A 378 -7.15 -7.63 -1.96
C PHE A 378 -8.48 -6.88 -2.00
N VAL A 379 -9.40 -7.32 -2.86
CA VAL A 379 -10.78 -6.84 -2.88
C VAL A 379 -11.72 -8.02 -2.65
N PHE A 380 -12.56 -7.89 -1.64
CA PHE A 380 -13.59 -8.84 -1.30
C PHE A 380 -14.96 -8.18 -1.43
N VAL A 381 -15.90 -8.94 -2.01
CA VAL A 381 -17.27 -8.48 -2.26
C VAL A 381 -18.22 -9.45 -1.62
N ARG A 382 -19.21 -8.94 -0.89
CA ARG A 382 -20.25 -9.76 -0.28
C ARG A 382 -21.10 -10.42 -1.37
N ARG A 383 -21.27 -11.74 -1.29
CA ARG A 383 -22.21 -12.51 -2.10
C ARG A 383 -23.63 -12.09 -1.76
N ARG A 384 -24.47 -11.93 -2.78
CA ARG A 384 -25.88 -11.56 -2.62
C ARG A 384 -26.79 -12.77 -2.73
#